data_AF-A0A849S9L6-F1
#
_entry.id   AF-A0A849S9L6-F1
#
_cell.length_a   1.000
_cell.length_b   1.000
_cell.length_c   1.000
_cell.angle_alpha   90.00
_cell.angle_beta   90.00
_cell.angle_gamma   90.00
#
_symmetry.space_group_name_H-M   'P 1'
#
loop_
_entity.id
_entity.type
_entity.pdbx_description
1 polymer ?
#
loop_
_entity_poly.entity_id
_entity_poly.type
_entity_poly.pdbx_seq_one_letter_code
_entity_poly.pdbx_strand_id
1 'polypeptide(L)'
;MAEIDTGTVVRYCKPSTLDEQGKPMGSSFQLRIRTPTEKYLSVHLLDYFDKPSEIEKASAVKVAMQKQGFNFKENGVFTTLDIKQSQDYINQLISEKISYKSLNLPHCGIFHEYDDLVISELLSQCVLNNYSINQL
;
A
#
# COMPACT_ATOMS: atom_id res chain seq x y z
N MET A 1 -12.41 -8.61 11.03
CA MET A 1 -11.92 -7.76 9.92
C MET A 1 -13.09 -6.90 9.49
N ALA A 2 -12.93 -5.58 9.50
CA ALA A 2 -13.98 -4.66 9.07
C ALA A 2 -13.59 -4.08 7.70
N GLU A 3 -14.55 -4.01 6.78
CA GLU A 3 -14.37 -3.27 5.54
C GLU A 3 -14.35 -1.76 5.85
N ILE A 4 -13.51 -1.02 5.12
CA ILE A 4 -13.40 0.43 5.23
C ILE A 4 -13.44 1.04 3.83
N ASP A 5 -14.08 2.20 3.73
CA ASP A 5 -14.35 2.86 2.45
C ASP A 5 -13.65 4.23 2.33
N THR A 6 -12.93 4.64 3.37
CA THR A 6 -12.18 5.91 3.41
C THR A 6 -10.87 5.77 4.18
N GLY A 7 -9.95 6.69 3.91
CA GLY A 7 -8.64 6.78 4.55
C GLY A 7 -7.49 6.61 3.55
N THR A 8 -6.29 6.93 4.01
CA THR A 8 -5.08 6.78 3.22
C THR A 8 -4.33 5.53 3.63
N VAL A 9 -4.07 4.65 2.67
CA VAL A 9 -3.18 3.51 2.86
C VAL A 9 -1.76 3.86 2.44
N VAL A 10 -0.79 3.23 3.09
CA VAL A 10 0.62 3.30 2.73
C VAL A 10 1.18 1.90 2.49
N ARG A 11 1.93 1.75 1.40
CA ARG A 11 2.57 0.51 1.02
C ARG A 11 4.06 0.71 0.85
N TYR A 12 4.86 -0.18 1.42
CA TYR A 12 6.28 -0.22 1.12
C TYR A 12 6.54 -0.92 -0.21
N CYS A 13 7.22 -0.22 -1.11
CA CYS A 13 7.63 -0.70 -2.42
C CYS A 13 9.15 -0.91 -2.45
N LYS A 14 9.59 -2.09 -2.89
CA LYS A 14 11.01 -2.43 -2.97
C LYS A 14 11.62 -1.74 -4.19
N PRO A 15 12.92 -1.41 -4.18
CA PRO A 15 13.58 -0.83 -5.35
C PRO A 15 13.39 -1.63 -6.64
N SER A 16 13.39 -2.96 -6.53
CA SER A 16 13.19 -3.86 -7.68
C SER A 16 11.79 -3.83 -8.29
N THR A 17 10.84 -3.14 -7.66
CA THR A 17 9.45 -3.01 -8.14
C THR A 17 9.11 -1.56 -8.51
N LEU A 18 10.13 -0.69 -8.58
CA LEU A 18 10.02 0.69 -9.04
C LEU A 18 10.49 0.83 -10.49
N ASP A 19 9.94 1.79 -11.21
CA ASP A 19 10.44 2.21 -12.52
C ASP A 19 11.72 3.08 -12.40
N GLU A 20 12.26 3.51 -13.54
CA GLU A 20 13.47 4.34 -13.61
C GLU A 20 13.30 5.71 -12.94
N GLN A 21 12.06 6.17 -12.75
CA GLN A 21 11.71 7.42 -12.10
C GLN A 21 11.37 7.23 -10.61
N GLY A 22 11.53 6.01 -10.08
CA GLY A 22 11.25 5.67 -8.68
C GLY A 22 9.76 5.53 -8.36
N LYS A 23 8.88 5.39 -9.36
CA LYS A 23 7.45 5.17 -9.14
C LYS A 23 7.15 3.67 -9.01
N PRO A 24 6.23 3.28 -8.10
CA PRO A 24 5.78 1.90 -8.01
C PRO A 24 5.15 1.39 -9.30
N MET A 25 5.59 0.24 -9.80
CA MET A 25 4.92 -0.51 -10.88
C MET A 25 3.90 -1.50 -10.31
N GLY A 26 3.09 -2.14 -11.15
CA GLY A 26 2.14 -3.19 -10.71
C GLY A 26 2.78 -4.27 -9.85
N SER A 27 4.02 -4.69 -10.14
CA SER A 27 4.77 -5.65 -9.30
C SER A 27 4.96 -5.20 -7.84
N SER A 28 4.88 -3.91 -7.55
CA SER A 28 4.88 -3.39 -6.16
C SER A 28 3.64 -3.82 -5.40
N PHE A 29 2.50 -3.98 -6.09
CA PHE A 29 1.19 -4.30 -5.53
C PHE A 29 0.78 -5.75 -5.73
N GLN A 30 1.64 -6.63 -6.25
CA GLN A 30 1.32 -8.06 -6.36
C GLN A 30 1.34 -8.77 -5.00
N LEU A 31 0.46 -9.77 -4.87
CA LEU A 31 0.46 -10.67 -3.72
C LEU A 31 1.71 -11.55 -3.76
N ARG A 32 2.42 -11.63 -2.65
CA ARG A 32 3.61 -12.49 -2.57
C ARG A 32 3.20 -13.94 -2.35
N ILE A 33 3.58 -14.80 -3.29
CA ILE A 33 3.35 -16.26 -3.23
C ILE A 33 4.35 -16.98 -2.28
N ARG A 34 5.20 -16.24 -1.55
CA ARG A 34 6.18 -16.83 -0.61
C ARG A 34 5.50 -17.34 0.65
N THR A 35 6.10 -18.28 1.38
CA THR A 35 5.54 -18.81 2.64
C THR A 35 5.66 -17.78 3.78
N PRO A 36 4.56 -17.42 4.47
CA PRO A 36 3.17 -17.77 4.17
C PRO A 36 2.60 -16.91 3.03
N THR A 37 1.87 -17.55 2.11
CA THR A 37 1.28 -16.87 0.94
C THR A 37 0.44 -15.69 1.39
N GLU A 38 0.70 -14.51 0.82
CA GLU A 38 -0.10 -13.32 1.07
C GLU A 38 -1.50 -13.57 0.49
N LYS A 39 -2.52 -13.51 1.35
CA LYS A 39 -3.94 -13.57 0.94
C LYS A 39 -4.51 -12.19 0.62
N TYR A 40 -3.82 -11.14 1.05
CA TYR A 40 -4.22 -9.74 0.93
C TYR A 40 -2.96 -8.89 0.80
N LEU A 41 -3.07 -7.78 0.08
CA LEU A 41 -2.00 -6.80 0.01
C LEU A 41 -1.99 -6.03 1.31
N SER A 42 -1.07 -6.40 2.21
CA SER A 42 -0.92 -5.62 3.44
C SER A 42 -0.38 -4.23 3.16
N VAL A 43 -1.03 -3.26 3.80
CA VAL A 43 -0.76 -1.83 3.74
C VAL A 43 -1.07 -1.25 5.13
N HIS A 44 -0.45 -0.13 5.52
CA HIS A 44 -0.80 0.52 6.80
C HIS A 44 -1.77 1.68 6.54
N LEU A 45 -2.68 1.98 7.49
CA LEU A 45 -3.46 3.21 7.41
C LEU A 45 -2.68 4.35 8.04
N LEU A 46 -2.47 5.44 7.31
CA LEU A 46 -1.75 6.60 7.83
C LEU A 46 -2.51 7.26 8.98
N ASP A 47 -3.84 7.27 8.93
CA ASP A 47 -4.70 7.91 9.94
C ASP A 47 -4.63 7.28 11.33
N TYR A 48 -4.03 6.10 11.45
CA TYR A 48 -3.72 5.54 12.77
C TYR A 48 -2.68 6.36 13.53
N PHE A 49 -1.70 6.91 12.82
CA PHE A 49 -0.66 7.73 13.41
C PHE A 49 -1.19 9.15 13.46
N ASP A 50 -1.61 9.60 14.65
CA ASP A 50 -2.09 10.96 14.89
C ASP A 50 -0.94 11.96 14.77
N LYS A 51 -0.58 12.30 13.52
CA LYS A 51 0.50 13.19 13.13
C LYS A 51 0.00 14.26 12.18
N PRO A 52 0.55 15.49 12.27
CA PRO A 52 0.01 16.64 11.55
C PRO A 52 0.21 16.57 10.03
N SER A 53 1.26 15.92 9.55
CA SER A 53 1.54 15.80 8.11
C SER A 53 1.64 14.35 7.63
N GLU A 54 1.33 14.11 6.35
CA GLU A 54 1.42 12.79 5.71
C GLU A 54 2.85 12.22 5.76
N ILE A 55 3.87 13.08 5.62
CA ILE A 55 5.27 12.66 5.75
C ILE A 55 5.60 12.19 7.17
N GLU A 56 5.12 12.86 8.21
CA GLU A 56 5.31 12.40 9.59
C GLU A 56 4.52 11.11 9.88
N LYS A 57 3.33 10.95 9.28
CA LYS A 57 2.58 9.69 9.33
C LYS A 57 3.39 8.57 8.67
N ALA A 58 3.98 8.79 7.48
CA ALA A 58 4.83 7.83 6.79
C ALA A 58 6.12 7.49 7.57
N SER A 59 6.77 8.49 8.20
CA SER A 59 7.89 8.25 9.11
C SER A 59 7.48 7.41 10.32
N ALA A 60 6.29 7.64 10.89
CA ALA A 60 5.77 6.83 11.99
C ALA A 60 5.52 5.38 11.57
N VAL A 61 5.05 5.14 10.34
CA VAL A 61 4.92 3.80 9.76
C VAL A 61 6.28 3.13 9.64
N LYS A 62 7.29 3.82 9.12
CA LYS A 62 8.68 3.31 9.04
C LYS A 62 9.17 2.82 10.40
N VAL A 63 9.02 3.66 11.43
CA VAL A 63 9.42 3.35 12.81
C VAL A 63 8.64 2.15 13.35
N ALA A 64 7.33 2.08 13.10
CA ALA A 64 6.50 0.95 13.54
C ALA A 64 6.92 -0.38 12.89
N MET A 65 7.15 -0.40 11.58
CA MET A 65 7.61 -1.58 10.86
C MET A 65 9.03 -2.00 11.28
N GLN A 66 9.94 -1.05 11.52
CA GLN A 66 11.29 -1.34 12.06
C GLN A 66 11.24 -1.97 13.44
N LYS A 67 10.37 -1.50 14.34
CA LYS A 67 10.16 -2.11 15.67
C LYS A 67 9.67 -3.56 15.58
N GLN A 68 9.02 -3.93 14.48
CA GLN A 68 8.60 -5.30 14.18
C GLN A 68 9.69 -6.12 13.44
N GLY A 69 10.90 -5.57 13.27
CA GLY A 69 12.03 -6.25 12.64
C GLY A 69 12.07 -6.13 11.12
N PHE A 70 11.24 -5.27 10.50
CA PHE A 70 11.28 -5.06 9.06
C PHE A 70 12.56 -4.34 8.63
N ASN A 71 13.29 -4.92 7.67
CA ASN A 71 14.51 -4.33 7.12
C ASN A 71 14.23 -3.66 5.78
N PHE A 72 14.20 -2.32 5.79
CA PHE A 72 14.02 -1.53 4.58
C PHE A 72 15.25 -1.56 3.68
N LYS A 73 15.01 -1.67 2.37
CA LYS A 73 16.08 -1.52 1.37
C LYS A 73 16.29 -0.05 1.02
N GLU A 74 17.56 0.30 0.82
CA GLU A 74 17.96 1.58 0.23
C GLU A 74 17.22 1.81 -1.09
N ASN A 75 16.83 3.06 -1.35
CA ASN A 75 16.02 3.46 -2.51
C ASN A 75 14.61 2.85 -2.56
N GLY A 76 14.16 2.18 -1.50
CA GLY A 76 12.76 1.82 -1.36
C GLY A 76 11.92 3.07 -1.09
N VAL A 77 10.63 2.99 -1.39
CA VAL A 77 9.68 4.07 -1.14
C VAL A 77 8.47 3.57 -0.38
N PHE A 78 7.89 4.43 0.44
CA PHE A 78 6.49 4.31 0.84
C PHE A 78 5.63 5.04 -0.17
N THR A 79 4.63 4.36 -0.70
CA THR A 79 3.64 4.97 -1.58
C THR A 79 2.30 5.05 -0.89
N THR A 80 1.53 6.10 -1.17
CA THR A 80 0.19 6.27 -0.60
C THR A 80 -0.89 6.14 -1.66
N LEU A 81 -2.01 5.54 -1.26
CA LEU A 81 -3.23 5.47 -2.05
C LEU A 81 -4.39 5.99 -1.20
N ASP A 82 -5.32 6.71 -1.83
CA ASP A 82 -6.62 6.96 -1.22
C ASP A 82 -7.55 5.78 -1.48
N ILE A 83 -8.20 5.28 -0.42
CA ILE A 83 -9.09 4.11 -0.49
C ILE A 83 -10.24 4.37 -1.45
N LYS A 84 -10.91 5.50 -1.32
CA LYS A 84 -12.10 5.79 -2.11
C LYS A 84 -11.75 5.97 -3.58
N GLN A 85 -10.70 6.73 -3.86
CA GLN A 85 -10.25 7.00 -5.22
C GLN A 85 -9.82 5.71 -5.94
N SER A 86 -9.07 4.84 -5.27
CA SER A 86 -8.64 3.57 -5.86
C SER A 86 -9.80 2.60 -6.09
N GLN A 87 -10.76 2.52 -5.16
CA GLN A 87 -12.01 1.78 -5.35
C GLN A 87 -12.80 2.29 -6.55
N ASP A 88 -13.04 3.60 -6.61
CA ASP A 88 -13.82 4.24 -7.67
C ASP A 88 -13.13 4.05 -9.04
N TYR A 89 -11.80 4.20 -9.11
CA TYR A 89 -11.01 4.03 -10.32
C TYR A 89 -11.06 2.59 -10.86
N ILE A 90 -10.86 1.59 -10.01
CA ILE A 90 -10.89 0.18 -10.42
C ILE A 90 -12.30 -0.23 -10.86
N ASN A 91 -13.31 0.17 -10.11
CA ASN A 91 -14.70 -0.08 -10.47
C ASN A 91 -15.06 0.58 -11.82
N GLN A 92 -14.59 1.80 -12.09
CA GLN A 92 -14.85 2.48 -13.35
C GLN A 92 -14.22 1.75 -14.56
N LEU A 93 -13.02 1.18 -14.39
CA LEU A 93 -12.28 0.59 -15.50
C LEU A 93 -12.69 -0.84 -15.84
N ILE A 94 -12.95 -1.66 -14.82
CA ILE A 94 -13.21 -3.09 -15.00
C ILE A 94 -14.55 -3.54 -14.39
N SER A 95 -15.36 -2.64 -13.84
CA SER A 95 -16.63 -2.95 -13.15
C SER A 95 -16.47 -3.90 -11.97
N GLU A 96 -15.29 -3.91 -11.35
CA GLU A 96 -14.96 -4.78 -10.21
C GLU A 96 -14.81 -4.01 -8.92
N LYS A 97 -15.27 -4.64 -7.83
CA LYS A 97 -15.14 -4.10 -6.49
C LYS A 97 -13.87 -4.63 -5.82
N ILE A 98 -13.02 -3.72 -5.36
CA ILE A 98 -12.01 -4.03 -4.35
C ILE A 98 -12.48 -3.56 -2.97
N SER A 99 -12.11 -4.31 -1.93
CA SER A 99 -12.44 -3.99 -0.54
C SER A 99 -11.16 -3.79 0.25
N TYR A 100 -11.10 -2.71 1.03
CA TYR A 100 -10.07 -2.50 2.02
C TYR A 100 -10.54 -3.06 3.36
N LYS A 101 -9.73 -3.89 4.02
CA LYS A 101 -10.07 -4.55 5.27
C LYS A 101 -9.08 -4.17 6.37
N SER A 102 -9.59 -3.53 7.42
CA SER A 102 -8.80 -3.25 8.61
C SER A 102 -8.49 -4.55 9.38
N LEU A 103 -7.23 -4.66 9.80
CA LEU A 103 -6.60 -5.79 10.49
C LEU A 103 -6.02 -5.32 11.83
N ASN A 104 -5.32 -6.22 12.54
CA ASN A 104 -4.63 -5.88 13.80
C ASN A 104 -3.62 -4.75 13.61
N LEU A 105 -3.47 -3.92 14.63
CA LEU A 105 -2.96 -2.56 14.49
C LEU A 105 -1.51 -2.41 13.98
N PRO A 106 -1.20 -1.31 13.28
CA PRO A 106 -2.11 -0.52 12.44
C PRO A 106 -2.10 -1.01 11.00
N HIS A 107 -2.75 -2.12 10.71
CA HIS A 107 -2.65 -2.80 9.42
C HIS A 107 -3.98 -2.79 8.67
N CYS A 108 -3.91 -2.72 7.35
CA CYS A 108 -5.01 -2.81 6.39
C CYS A 108 -4.61 -3.80 5.27
N GLY A 109 -5.58 -4.46 4.66
CA GLY A 109 -5.37 -5.37 3.54
C GLY A 109 -6.31 -5.05 2.40
N ILE A 110 -5.86 -5.23 1.16
CA ILE A 110 -6.75 -5.16 -0.02
C ILE A 110 -7.27 -6.56 -0.34
N PHE A 111 -8.57 -6.68 -0.60
CA PHE A 111 -9.26 -7.92 -0.97
C PHE A 111 -10.03 -7.75 -2.29
N HIS A 112 -9.90 -8.72 -3.18
CA HIS A 112 -10.61 -8.83 -4.45
C HIS A 112 -10.67 -10.31 -4.89
N GLU A 113 -11.61 -10.65 -5.77
CA GLU A 113 -11.72 -11.98 -6.37
C GLU A 113 -11.10 -12.07 -7.78
N TYR A 114 -10.60 -10.92 -8.27
CA TYR A 114 -10.08 -10.79 -9.63
C TYR A 114 -8.60 -11.18 -9.77
N ASP A 115 -8.13 -11.22 -11.02
CA ASP A 115 -6.72 -11.46 -11.36
C ASP A 115 -5.79 -10.45 -10.64
N ASP A 116 -4.89 -10.96 -9.80
CA ASP A 116 -3.95 -10.17 -9.00
C ASP A 116 -3.09 -9.25 -9.87
N LEU A 117 -2.67 -9.68 -11.06
CA LEU A 117 -1.85 -8.87 -11.95
C LEU A 117 -2.62 -7.65 -12.44
N VAL A 118 -3.90 -7.84 -12.80
CA VAL A 118 -4.76 -6.75 -13.26
C VAL A 118 -4.99 -5.74 -12.14
N ILE A 119 -5.39 -6.20 -10.95
CA ILE A 119 -5.65 -5.31 -9.81
C ILE A 119 -4.37 -4.59 -9.38
N SER A 120 -3.25 -5.29 -9.33
CA SER A 120 -1.95 -4.73 -8.97
C SER A 120 -1.53 -3.60 -9.92
N GLU A 121 -1.73 -3.80 -11.23
CA GLU A 121 -1.41 -2.79 -12.22
C GLU A 121 -2.29 -1.55 -12.05
N LEU A 122 -3.60 -1.73 -11.87
CA LEU A 122 -4.53 -0.62 -11.65
C LEU A 122 -4.23 0.14 -10.34
N LEU A 123 -3.84 -0.56 -9.27
CA LEU A 123 -3.43 0.08 -8.01
C LEU A 123 -2.19 0.94 -8.18
N SER A 124 -1.24 0.54 -9.04
CA SER A 124 -0.04 1.36 -9.31
C SER A 124 -0.37 2.70 -9.97
N GLN A 125 -1.46 2.76 -10.73
CA GLN A 125 -1.95 4.01 -11.32
C GLN A 125 -2.70 4.90 -10.32
N CYS A 126 -3.04 4.39 -9.13
CA CYS A 126 -3.72 5.12 -8.07
C CYS A 126 -2.74 5.78 -7.07
N VAL A 127 -1.43 5.71 -7.31
CA VAL A 127 -0.39 6.29 -6.45
C VAL A 127 -0.54 7.81 -6.35
N LEU A 128 -0.66 8.31 -5.12
CA LEU A 128 -0.75 9.74 -4.81
C LEU A 128 0.61 10.35 -4.52
N ASN A 129 1.28 9.84 -3.48
CA ASN A 129 2.58 10.33 -3.05
C ASN A 129 3.59 9.18 -2.94
N ASN A 130 4.87 9.52 -3.12
CA ASN A 130 5.99 8.62 -2.87
C ASN A 130 6.96 9.29 -1.90
N TYR A 131 7.28 8.58 -0.82
CA TYR A 131 8.21 9.01 0.22
C TYR A 131 9.42 8.09 0.23
N SER A 132 10.59 8.64 -0.08
CA SER A 132 11.84 7.86 -0.05
C SER A 132 12.14 7.40 1.37
N ILE A 133 12.47 6.12 1.54
CA ILE A 133 12.89 5.59 2.84
C ILE A 133 14.10 6.35 3.40
N ASN A 134 14.98 6.87 2.54
CA ASN A 134 16.18 7.60 2.97
C ASN A 134 15.84 8.99 3.52
N GLN A 135 14.64 9.51 3.23
CA GLN A 135 14.17 10.84 3.64
C GLN A 135 13.18 10.79 4.82
N LEU A 136 12.77 9.58 5.24
CA LEU A 136 11.81 9.33 6.30
C LEU A 136 12.41 8.97 7.65
#